data_AF-A0A7X6UYI9-F1
#
_entry.id   AF-A0A7X6UYI9-F1
#
_cell.length_a   1.000
_cell.length_b   1.000
_cell.length_c   1.000
_cell.angle_alpha   90.00
_cell.angle_beta   90.00
_cell.angle_gamma   90.00
#
_symmetry.space_group_name_H-M   'P 1'
#
loop_
_entity.id
_entity.type
_entity.pdbx_description
1 polymer ?
#
loop_
_entity_poly.entity_id
_entity_poly.type
_entity_poly.pdbx_seq_one_letter_code
_entity_poly.pdbx_strand_id
1 'polypeptide(L)'
;MKETTMQKAYSTVIAFLEKHRKSKKISAKQWNELHNSLAFIGFSQENIDAISLWTAMNLDQHQPGKVKWRVLHQAESQFIDKDAHGKLLEAQLLGMLSVRQLERVLEELVSREFQEVAPDHIHNVLAQAWSKNIQGVRNMRVN
;
A
#
# COMPACT_ATOMS: atom_id res chain seq x y z
N MET A 1 -9.44 -6.19 17.34
CA MET A 1 -9.14 -7.27 16.37
C MET A 1 -7.62 -7.32 16.18
N LYS A 2 -6.97 -8.49 16.03
CA LYS A 2 -5.51 -8.55 15.83
C LYS A 2 -5.17 -8.27 14.36
N GLU A 3 -4.23 -7.36 14.09
CA GLU A 3 -3.72 -7.14 12.72
C GLU A 3 -3.12 -8.43 12.13
N THR A 4 -3.43 -8.68 10.87
CA THR A 4 -2.84 -9.76 10.08
C THR A 4 -1.37 -9.48 9.75
N THR A 5 -0.61 -10.53 9.47
CA THR A 5 0.79 -10.44 9.00
C THR A 5 0.94 -9.50 7.80
N MET A 6 -0.02 -9.53 6.86
CA MET A 6 -0.01 -8.68 5.68
C MET A 6 -0.26 -7.20 6.01
N GLN A 7 -1.20 -6.91 6.92
CA GLN A 7 -1.46 -5.55 7.38
C GLN A 7 -0.23 -4.95 8.07
N LYS A 8 0.48 -5.73 8.89
CA LYS A 8 1.73 -5.28 9.54
C LYS A 8 2.83 -4.98 8.52
N ALA A 9 3.00 -5.83 7.52
CA ALA A 9 3.97 -5.58 6.45
C ALA A 9 3.60 -4.36 5.62
N TYR A 10 2.32 -4.18 5.28
CA TYR A 10 1.84 -2.97 4.61
C TYR A 10 2.19 -1.71 5.41
N SER A 11 1.86 -1.67 6.70
CA SER A 11 2.19 -0.55 7.60
C SER A 11 3.70 -0.29 7.68
N THR A 12 4.51 -1.35 7.67
CA THR A 12 5.97 -1.22 7.72
C THR A 12 6.51 -0.59 6.43
N VAL A 13 6.02 -1.05 5.28
CA VAL A 13 6.47 -0.57 3.96
C VAL A 13 5.99 0.84 3.68
N ILE A 14 4.74 1.18 4.02
CA ILE A 14 4.23 2.54 3.82
C ILE A 14 5.01 3.55 4.66
N ALA A 15 5.30 3.24 5.94
CA ALA A 15 6.12 4.09 6.80
C ALA A 15 7.56 4.24 6.27
N PHE A 16 8.13 3.17 5.71
CA PHE A 16 9.43 3.23 5.04
C PHE A 16 9.41 4.15 3.82
N LEU A 17 8.38 4.06 2.98
CA LEU A 17 8.21 4.92 1.81
C LEU A 17 7.99 6.38 2.19
N GLU A 18 7.17 6.67 3.21
CA GLU A 18 6.97 8.04 3.72
C GLU A 18 8.27 8.69 4.14
N LYS A 19 9.08 7.95 4.91
CA LYS A 19 10.39 8.39 5.40
C LYS A 19 11.39 8.63 4.27
N HIS A 20 11.30 7.88 3.18
CA HIS A 20 12.33 7.85 2.15
C HIS A 20 11.91 8.40 0.77
N ARG A 21 10.66 8.79 0.54
CA ARG A 21 10.17 9.29 -0.76
C ARG A 21 10.92 10.49 -1.34
N LYS A 22 11.55 11.30 -0.48
CA LYS A 22 12.35 12.48 -0.89
C LYS A 22 13.85 12.17 -0.95
N SER A 23 14.28 11.02 -0.44
CA SER A 23 15.69 10.65 -0.40
C SER A 23 16.11 10.05 -1.73
N LYS A 24 17.17 10.60 -2.33
CA LYS A 24 17.76 10.06 -3.56
C LYS A 24 18.58 8.78 -3.32
N LYS A 25 18.92 8.48 -2.06
CA LYS A 25 19.74 7.31 -1.69
C LYS A 25 19.26 6.74 -0.36
N ILE A 26 18.95 5.44 -0.37
CA ILE A 26 18.66 4.67 0.84
C ILE A 26 19.90 3.84 1.15
N SER A 27 20.37 3.93 2.40
CA SER A 27 21.54 3.20 2.86
C SER A 27 21.25 1.71 3.05
N ALA A 28 22.28 0.87 2.97
CA ALA A 28 22.17 -0.56 3.27
C ALA A 28 21.60 -0.81 4.68
N LYS A 29 21.94 0.04 5.66
CA LYS A 29 21.40 -0.05 7.02
C LYS A 29 19.87 0.10 7.04
N GLN A 30 19.31 1.06 6.31
CA GLN A 30 17.87 1.29 6.23
C GLN A 30 17.15 0.12 5.54
N TRP A 31 17.74 -0.45 4.49
CA TRP A 31 17.21 -1.67 3.87
C TRP A 31 17.24 -2.86 4.83
N ASN A 32 18.32 -3.03 5.59
CA ASN A 32 18.42 -4.08 6.60
C ASN A 32 17.42 -3.88 7.74
N GLU A 33 17.12 -2.64 8.13
CA GLU A 33 16.06 -2.32 9.10
C GLU A 33 14.70 -2.80 8.57
N LEU A 34 14.35 -2.49 7.32
CA LEU A 34 13.12 -2.98 6.69
C LEU A 34 13.08 -4.51 6.64
N HIS A 35 14.18 -5.14 6.22
CA HIS A 35 14.31 -6.60 6.13
C HIS A 35 14.08 -7.27 7.49
N ASN A 36 14.74 -6.79 8.53
CA ASN A 36 14.59 -7.29 9.89
C ASN A 36 13.17 -7.11 10.43
N SER A 37 12.51 -5.98 10.14
CA SER A 37 11.11 -5.77 10.51
C SER A 37 10.18 -6.78 9.83
N LEU A 38 10.37 -7.05 8.54
CA LEU A 38 9.56 -8.03 7.80
C LEU A 38 9.82 -9.46 8.26
N ALA A 39 11.06 -9.81 8.59
CA ALA A 39 11.41 -11.08 9.19
C ALA A 39 10.75 -11.27 10.57
N PHE A 40 10.76 -10.23 11.41
CA PHE A 40 10.10 -10.24 12.72
C PHE A 40 8.57 -10.41 12.61
N ILE A 41 7.96 -9.86 11.56
CA ILE A 41 6.53 -10.06 11.26
C ILE A 41 6.23 -11.51 10.84
N GLY A 42 7.24 -12.27 10.42
CA GLY A 42 7.12 -13.70 10.08
C GLY A 42 7.09 -13.99 8.58
N PHE A 43 7.57 -13.07 7.73
CA PHE A 43 7.71 -13.35 6.29
C PHE A 43 8.93 -14.22 6.01
N SER A 44 8.80 -15.12 5.03
CA SER A 44 9.94 -15.88 4.49
C SER A 44 10.88 -14.98 3.68
N GLN A 45 12.16 -15.37 3.58
CA GLN A 45 13.17 -14.63 2.82
C GLN A 45 12.70 -14.31 1.39
N GLU A 46 12.10 -15.26 0.70
CA GLU A 46 11.58 -15.07 -0.66
C GLU A 46 10.57 -13.92 -0.74
N ASN A 47 9.64 -13.84 0.22
CA ASN A 47 8.66 -12.75 0.27
C ASN A 47 9.32 -11.43 0.66
N ILE A 48 10.29 -11.44 1.57
CA ILE A 48 11.01 -10.22 1.95
C ILE A 48 11.77 -9.66 0.75
N ASP A 49 12.41 -10.52 -0.06
CA ASP A 49 13.11 -10.09 -1.26
C ASP A 49 12.15 -9.52 -2.30
N ALA A 50 10.97 -10.12 -2.47
CA ALA A 50 9.94 -9.61 -3.36
C ALA A 50 9.40 -8.24 -2.91
N ILE A 51 9.15 -8.08 -1.60
CA ILE A 51 8.76 -6.80 -1.01
C ILE A 51 9.86 -5.75 -1.22
N SER A 52 11.12 -6.11 -0.96
CA SER A 52 12.25 -5.21 -1.10
C SER A 52 12.45 -4.77 -2.55
N LEU A 53 12.35 -5.71 -3.50
CA LEU A 53 12.42 -5.42 -4.93
C LEU A 53 11.28 -4.51 -5.37
N TRP A 54 10.03 -4.82 -4.99
CA TRP A 54 8.89 -3.96 -5.29
C TRP A 54 9.10 -2.54 -4.73
N THR A 55 9.56 -2.43 -3.49
CA THR A 55 9.80 -1.16 -2.81
C THR A 55 10.87 -0.34 -3.53
N ALA A 56 11.95 -0.99 -3.97
CA ALA A 56 13.01 -0.34 -4.74
C ALA A 56 12.51 0.15 -6.11
N MET A 57 11.76 -0.68 -6.84
CA MET A 57 11.15 -0.29 -8.11
C MET A 57 10.18 0.88 -7.94
N ASN A 58 9.36 0.85 -6.89
CA ASN A 58 8.43 1.92 -6.57
C ASN A 58 9.16 3.24 -6.29
N LEU A 59 10.22 3.23 -5.49
CA LEU A 59 11.01 4.43 -5.19
C LEU A 59 11.72 5.03 -6.42
N ASP A 60 12.13 4.18 -7.36
CA ASP A 60 12.81 4.62 -8.58
C ASP A 60 11.83 5.18 -9.63
N GLN A 61 10.68 4.51 -9.81
CA GLN A 61 9.79 4.77 -10.93
C GLN A 61 8.60 5.67 -10.58
N HIS A 62 8.15 5.65 -9.32
CA HIS A 62 6.96 6.39 -8.92
C HIS A 62 7.22 7.89 -8.87
N GLN A 63 6.30 8.67 -9.42
CA GLN A 63 6.40 10.12 -9.52
C GLN A 63 5.22 10.77 -8.79
N PRO A 64 5.34 11.03 -7.48
CA PRO A 64 4.26 11.61 -6.67
C PRO A 64 3.67 12.90 -7.26
N GLY A 65 4.50 13.74 -7.89
CA GLY A 65 4.07 14.99 -8.53
C GLY A 65 3.23 14.83 -9.79
N LYS A 66 3.14 13.62 -10.35
CA LYS A 66 2.28 13.29 -11.50
C LYS A 66 1.00 12.56 -11.10
N VAL A 67 0.82 12.27 -9.81
CA VAL A 67 -0.40 11.64 -9.30
C VAL A 67 -1.56 12.61 -9.46
N LYS A 68 -2.58 12.19 -10.21
CA LYS A 68 -3.86 12.91 -10.28
C LYS A 68 -4.72 12.46 -9.11
N TRP A 69 -4.98 13.37 -8.18
CA TRP A 69 -5.84 13.12 -7.04
C TRP A 69 -7.26 12.86 -7.50
N ARG A 70 -7.83 11.76 -7.03
CA ARG A 70 -9.25 11.46 -7.21
C ARG A 70 -10.06 12.27 -6.19
N VAL A 71 -11.14 12.88 -6.66
CA VAL A 71 -12.13 13.53 -5.79
C VAL A 71 -13.33 12.61 -5.71
N LEU A 72 -13.85 12.31 -4.52
CA LEU A 72 -15.04 11.48 -4.39
C LEU A 72 -16.26 12.13 -5.04
N HIS A 73 -17.09 11.31 -5.69
CA HIS A 73 -18.43 11.73 -6.11
C HIS A 73 -19.37 11.88 -4.91
N GLN A 74 -20.50 12.57 -5.11
CA GLN A 74 -21.49 12.82 -4.05
C GLN A 74 -22.00 11.52 -3.43
N ALA A 75 -22.26 10.49 -4.24
CA ALA A 75 -22.68 9.17 -3.77
C ALA A 75 -21.58 8.47 -2.95
N GLU A 76 -20.33 8.49 -3.42
CA GLU A 76 -19.18 7.89 -2.73
C GLU A 76 -18.94 8.57 -1.36
N SER A 77 -19.12 9.89 -1.30
CA SER A 77 -18.95 10.70 -0.08
C SER A 77 -19.98 10.41 1.01
N GLN A 78 -21.06 9.68 0.70
CA GLN A 78 -22.04 9.24 1.69
C GLN A 78 -21.57 8.00 2.47
N PHE A 79 -20.63 7.23 1.92
CA PHE A 79 -20.19 5.95 2.48
C PHE A 79 -18.72 5.97 2.91
N ILE A 80 -17.92 6.85 2.31
CA ILE A 80 -16.49 6.97 2.57
C ILE A 80 -16.25 8.30 3.27
N ASP A 81 -15.88 8.22 4.56
CA ASP A 81 -15.53 9.40 5.32
C ASP A 81 -14.22 10.05 4.81
N LYS A 82 -13.95 11.27 5.27
CA LYS A 82 -12.77 12.04 4.83
C LYS A 82 -11.45 11.40 5.24
N ASP A 83 -11.39 10.71 6.37
CA ASP A 83 -10.16 10.10 6.90
C ASP A 83 -9.82 8.83 6.11
N ALA A 84 -10.83 8.00 5.84
CA ALA A 84 -10.77 6.85 4.95
C ALA A 84 -10.31 7.26 3.56
N HIS A 85 -10.91 8.31 2.98
CA HIS A 85 -10.47 8.85 1.71
C HIS A 85 -9.02 9.38 1.77
N GLY A 86 -8.64 10.08 2.84
CA GLY A 86 -7.28 10.54 3.07
C GLY A 86 -6.25 9.40 3.02
N LYS A 87 -6.54 8.26 3.65
CA LYS A 87 -5.68 7.06 3.60
C LYS A 87 -5.54 6.48 2.20
N LEU A 88 -6.62 6.47 1.42
CA LEU A 88 -6.58 6.02 0.02
C LEU A 88 -5.69 6.92 -0.84
N LEU A 89 -5.81 8.23 -0.65
CA LEU A 89 -4.98 9.22 -1.34
C LEU A 89 -3.51 9.11 -0.92
N GLU A 90 -3.22 8.91 0.36
CA GLU A 90 -1.86 8.69 0.86
C GLU A 90 -1.22 7.44 0.24
N ALA A 91 -1.96 6.32 0.21
CA ALA A 91 -1.51 5.10 -0.44
C ALA A 91 -1.20 5.32 -1.93
N GLN A 92 -2.02 6.12 -2.63
CA GLN A 92 -1.79 6.50 -4.02
C GLN A 92 -0.54 7.39 -4.18
N LEU A 93 -0.38 8.38 -3.29
CA LEU A 93 0.76 9.29 -3.29
C LEU A 93 2.08 8.53 -3.14
N LEU A 94 2.08 7.48 -2.34
CA LEU A 94 3.25 6.65 -2.06
C LEU A 94 3.45 5.51 -3.07
N GLY A 95 2.55 5.36 -4.04
CA GLY A 95 2.64 4.32 -5.08
C GLY A 95 2.20 2.94 -4.62
N MET A 96 1.64 2.84 -3.40
CA MET A 96 1.03 1.60 -2.89
C MET A 96 -0.19 1.20 -3.72
N LEU A 97 -0.89 2.20 -4.27
CA LEU A 97 -2.02 2.03 -5.19
C LEU A 97 -1.82 2.81 -6.49
N SER A 98 -2.06 2.15 -7.61
CA SER A 98 -2.30 2.81 -8.89
C SER A 98 -3.69 3.45 -8.96
N VAL A 99 -3.90 4.38 -9.89
CA VAL A 99 -5.22 5.00 -10.16
C VAL A 99 -6.29 3.92 -10.41
N ARG A 100 -5.97 2.91 -11.22
CA ARG A 100 -6.92 1.83 -11.53
C ARG A 100 -7.27 0.98 -10.31
N GLN A 101 -6.30 0.75 -9.41
CA GLN A 101 -6.56 0.04 -8.15
C GLN A 101 -7.39 0.89 -7.20
N LEU A 102 -7.17 2.21 -7.16
CA LEU A 102 -7.98 3.12 -6.37
C LEU A 102 -9.46 3.09 -6.81
N GLU A 103 -9.76 3.21 -8.10
CA GLU A 103 -11.15 3.14 -8.59
C GLU A 103 -11.80 1.81 -8.20
N ARG A 104 -11.08 0.68 -8.37
CA ARG A 104 -11.61 -0.63 -7.97
C ARG A 104 -11.87 -0.73 -6.48
N VAL A 105 -11.02 -0.13 -5.64
CA VAL A 105 -11.24 -0.08 -4.19
C VAL A 105 -12.46 0.76 -3.87
N LEU A 106 -12.62 1.93 -4.49
CA LEU A 106 -13.81 2.78 -4.31
C LEU A 106 -15.10 2.06 -4.73
N GLU A 107 -15.09 1.39 -5.89
CA GLU A 107 -16.20 0.56 -6.36
C GLU A 107 -16.55 -0.55 -5.35
N GLU A 108 -15.55 -1.27 -4.83
CA GLU A 108 -15.77 -2.31 -3.82
C GLU A 108 -16.38 -1.74 -2.55
N LEU A 109 -15.88 -0.60 -2.06
CA LEU A 109 -16.39 0.06 -0.86
C LEU A 109 -17.83 0.54 -1.01
N VAL A 110 -18.19 1.09 -2.18
CA VAL A 110 -19.56 1.60 -2.45
C VAL A 110 -20.54 0.45 -2.73
N SER A 111 -20.09 -0.61 -3.40
CA SER A 111 -20.92 -1.78 -3.73
C SER A 111 -21.37 -2.57 -2.49
N ARG A 112 -20.69 -2.40 -1.35
CA ARG A 112 -21.05 -2.99 -0.06
C ARG A 112 -22.15 -2.21 0.65
N GLU A 113 -23.16 -1.76 -0.11
CA GLU A 113 -24.33 -1.02 0.36
C GLU A 113 -24.69 -1.45 1.80
N PHE A 114 -24.78 -0.49 2.74
CA PHE A 114 -25.29 -0.61 4.12
C PHE A 114 -24.33 -0.61 5.33
N GLN A 115 -23.01 -0.45 5.21
CA GLN A 115 -22.17 -0.18 6.40
C GLN A 115 -21.14 0.92 6.18
N GLU A 116 -21.07 1.86 7.13
CA GLU A 116 -20.01 2.87 7.21
C GLU A 116 -18.64 2.18 7.17
N VAL A 117 -17.78 2.64 6.27
CA VAL A 117 -16.49 2.00 6.05
C VAL A 117 -15.59 2.25 7.26
N ALA A 118 -15.51 1.27 8.16
CA ALA A 118 -14.64 1.37 9.32
C ALA A 118 -13.17 1.59 8.90
N PRO A 119 -12.38 2.38 9.63
CA PRO A 119 -10.95 2.62 9.33
C PRO A 119 -10.12 1.33 9.20
N ASP A 120 -10.44 0.31 9.99
CA ASP A 120 -9.80 -1.02 9.93
C ASP A 120 -10.08 -1.75 8.60
N HIS A 121 -11.26 -1.49 8.01
CA HIS A 121 -11.64 -2.05 6.72
C HIS A 121 -10.78 -1.46 5.60
N ILE A 122 -10.56 -0.15 5.59
CA ILE A 122 -9.65 0.51 4.64
C ILE A 122 -8.25 -0.10 4.72
N HIS A 123 -7.72 -0.27 5.94
CA HIS A 123 -6.39 -0.84 6.12
C HIS A 123 -6.27 -2.25 5.54
N ASN A 124 -7.29 -3.09 5.75
CA ASN A 124 -7.35 -4.42 5.17
C ASN A 124 -7.41 -4.38 3.64
N VAL A 125 -8.27 -3.55 3.06
CA VAL A 125 -8.43 -3.41 1.61
C VAL A 125 -7.12 -2.93 0.95
N LEU A 126 -6.45 -1.96 1.57
CA LEU A 126 -5.15 -1.45 1.12
C LEU A 126 -4.06 -2.54 1.18
N ALA A 127 -3.96 -3.25 2.29
CA ALA A 127 -2.99 -4.34 2.44
C ALA A 127 -3.24 -5.45 1.41
N GLN A 128 -4.50 -5.78 1.12
CA GLN A 128 -4.86 -6.76 0.10
C GLN A 128 -4.50 -6.28 -1.32
N ALA A 129 -4.83 -5.03 -1.65
CA ALA A 129 -4.49 -4.45 -2.95
C ALA A 129 -2.97 -4.43 -3.17
N TRP A 130 -2.20 -4.03 -2.16
CA TRP A 130 -0.75 -4.02 -2.20
C TRP A 130 -0.15 -5.43 -2.29
N SER A 131 -0.70 -6.43 -1.58
CA SER A 131 -0.19 -7.80 -1.65
C SER A 131 -0.22 -8.39 -3.06
N LYS A 132 -1.18 -7.98 -3.90
CA LYS A 132 -1.23 -8.35 -5.32
C LYS A 132 -0.05 -7.78 -6.12
N ASN A 133 0.43 -6.58 -5.77
CA ASN A 133 1.64 -6.02 -6.38
C ASN A 133 2.88 -6.88 -6.06
N ILE A 134 2.99 -7.34 -4.80
CA ILE A 134 4.08 -8.21 -4.36
C ILE A 134 4.01 -9.57 -5.05
N GLN A 135 2.82 -10.15 -5.19
CA GLN A 135 2.62 -11.39 -5.96
C GLN A 135 3.04 -11.22 -7.43
N GLY A 136 2.72 -10.08 -8.05
CA GLY A 136 3.18 -9.76 -9.40
C GLY A 136 4.71 -9.80 -9.53
N VAL A 137 5.44 -9.23 -8.56
CA VAL A 137 6.90 -9.28 -8.52
C VAL A 137 7.44 -10.69 -8.32
N ARG A 138 6.80 -11.51 -7.48
CA ARG A 138 7.19 -12.92 -7.31
C ARG A 138 7.05 -13.69 -8.62
N ASN A 139 5.94 -13.53 -9.34
CA ASN A 139 5.72 -14.22 -10.61
C ASN A 139 6.72 -13.80 -11.69
N MET A 140 7.19 -12.55 -11.68
CA MET A 140 8.25 -12.09 -12.61
C MET A 140 9.63 -12.71 -12.33
N ARG A 141 9.90 -13.18 -11.10
CA ARG A 141 11.17 -13.82 -10.73
C ARG A 141 11.23 -15.32 -11.05
N VAL A 142 10.08 -15.95 -11.22
CA VAL A 142 9.97 -17.41 -11.46
C VAL A 142 10.08 -17.75 -12.95
N ASN A 143 9.93 -16.75 -13.83
CA ASN A 143 10.19 -16.84 -15.28
C ASN A 143 11.62 -16.42 -15.62
#